data_AF-A0A9E5QYV9-F1
#
_entry.id   AF-A0A9E5QYV9-F1
#
_cell.length_a   1.000
_cell.length_b   1.000
_cell.length_c   1.000
_cell.angle_alpha   90.00
_cell.angle_beta   90.00
_cell.angle_gamma   90.00
#
_symmetry.space_group_name_H-M   'P 1'
#
loop_
_entity.id
_entity.type
_entity.pdbx_description
1 polymer ?
#
loop_
_entity_poly.entity_id
_entity_poly.type
_entity_poly.pdbx_seq_one_letter_code
_entity_poly.pdbx_strand_id
1 'polypeptide(L)'
;MSQNQLREVHDNVAFLTKLRAMYLANNHLQELPLHLFPMKSLGYLDLRFNQIRQLPMQWVAPPMLRYLDLRGNPMEKAQVNAFKKAQPQLKVAFSEY
;
A
#
# COMPACT_ATOMS: atom_id res chain seq x y z
N MET A 1 -16.01 12.58 -2.61
CA MET A 1 -16.28 11.18 -3.03
C MET A 1 -15.63 10.98 -4.40
N SER A 2 -14.35 10.61 -4.45
CA SER A 2 -13.69 10.27 -5.71
C SER A 2 -13.59 8.75 -5.82
N GLN A 3 -14.57 8.13 -6.46
CA GLN A 3 -14.45 6.74 -6.93
C GLN A 3 -13.54 6.77 -8.15
N ASN A 4 -12.24 6.64 -7.90
CA ASN A 4 -11.27 6.58 -8.98
C ASN A 4 -11.20 5.12 -9.46
N GLN A 5 -11.15 4.91 -10.78
CA GLN A 5 -11.04 3.58 -11.37
C GLN A 5 -9.56 3.18 -11.55
N LEU A 6 -8.66 3.67 -10.68
CA LEU A 6 -7.22 3.39 -10.83
C LEU A 6 -6.99 1.89 -10.67
N ARG A 7 -6.48 1.28 -11.73
CA ARG A 7 -6.08 -0.14 -11.75
C ARG A 7 -4.62 -0.33 -11.40
N GLU A 8 -3.81 0.72 -11.59
CA GLU A 8 -2.39 0.73 -11.28
C GLU A 8 -1.95 2.13 -10.82
N VAL A 9 -0.82 2.18 -10.12
CA VAL A 9 -0.11 3.41 -9.78
C VAL A 9 1.15 3.42 -10.63
N HIS A 10 1.21 4.32 -11.61
CA HIS A 10 2.38 4.43 -12.48
C HIS A 10 3.61 4.98 -11.72
N ASP A 11 4.78 4.59 -12.19
CA ASP A 11 6.10 4.93 -11.61
C ASP A 11 6.32 6.43 -11.44
N ASN A 12 5.63 7.26 -12.22
CA ASN A 12 5.72 8.71 -12.15
C ASN A 12 5.32 9.27 -10.76
N VAL A 13 4.52 8.54 -9.99
CA VAL A 13 4.16 8.92 -8.62
C VAL A 13 5.38 8.88 -7.69
N ALA A 14 6.41 8.08 -8.01
CA ALA A 14 7.65 8.03 -7.25
C ALA A 14 8.43 9.35 -7.25
N PHE A 15 8.21 10.22 -8.24
CA PHE A 15 8.83 11.55 -8.30
C PHE A 15 8.25 12.54 -7.29
N LEU A 16 7.12 12.21 -6.66
CA LEU A 16 6.49 13.02 -5.61
C LEU A 16 7.22 12.87 -4.26
N THR A 17 8.52 13.15 -4.26
CA THR A 17 9.44 12.93 -3.13
C THR A 17 9.08 13.71 -1.85
N LYS A 18 8.28 14.77 -1.97
CA LYS A 18 7.77 15.58 -0.85
C LYS A 18 6.42 15.11 -0.31
N LEU A 19 5.75 14.17 -0.97
CA LEU A 19 4.44 13.68 -0.55
C LEU A 19 4.57 12.91 0.78
N ARG A 20 3.73 13.26 1.77
CA ARG A 20 3.75 12.66 3.11
C ARG A 20 2.65 11.62 3.33
N ALA A 21 1.52 11.80 2.68
CA ALA A 21 0.39 10.89 2.76
C ALA A 21 -0.19 10.69 1.35
N MET A 22 -0.47 9.44 1.01
CA MET A 22 -1.07 9.05 -0.26
C MET A 22 -2.36 8.27 0.02
N TYR A 23 -3.46 8.78 -0.53
CA TYR A 23 -4.79 8.21 -0.35
C TYR A 23 -5.27 7.62 -1.67
N LEU A 24 -5.31 6.29 -1.73
CA LEU A 24 -5.73 5.50 -2.89
C LEU A 24 -6.88 4.55 -2.51
N ALA A 25 -7.62 4.86 -1.44
CA ALA A 25 -8.77 4.08 -1.05
C ALA A 25 -9.88 4.10 -2.11
N ASN A 26 -10.66 3.03 -2.21
CA ASN A 26 -11.79 2.88 -3.14
C ASN A 26 -11.35 2.99 -4.62
N ASN A 27 -10.33 2.21 -4.98
CA ASN A 27 -9.84 2.04 -6.36
C ASN A 27 -9.93 0.57 -6.78
N HIS A 28 -9.32 0.22 -7.92
CA HIS A 28 -9.28 -1.13 -8.46
C HIS A 28 -7.86 -1.68 -8.54
N LEU A 29 -6.98 -1.24 -7.65
CA LEU A 29 -5.60 -1.73 -7.59
C LEU A 29 -5.60 -3.21 -7.27
N GLN A 30 -4.95 -4.01 -8.12
CA GLN A 30 -4.86 -5.47 -7.96
C GLN A 30 -3.56 -5.90 -7.28
N GLU A 31 -2.58 -5.00 -7.27
CA GLU A 31 -1.24 -5.23 -6.77
C GLU A 31 -0.76 -4.02 -5.96
N LEU A 32 0.22 -4.28 -5.10
CA LEU A 32 0.82 -3.23 -4.30
C LEU A 32 1.91 -2.53 -5.12
N PRO A 33 1.93 -1.18 -5.18
CA PRO A 33 2.86 -0.46 -6.04
C PRO A 33 4.32 -0.66 -5.62
N LEU A 34 5.09 -1.35 -6.45
CA LEU A 34 6.49 -1.72 -6.18
C LEU A 34 7.45 -0.52 -6.24
N HIS A 35 7.09 0.52 -7.01
CA HIS A 35 7.98 1.64 -7.33
C HIS A 35 7.88 2.82 -6.37
N LEU A 36 7.26 2.66 -5.19
CA LEU A 36 7.12 3.77 -4.22
C LEU A 36 8.39 4.04 -3.38
N PHE A 37 9.39 3.15 -3.44
CA PHE A 37 10.63 3.27 -2.66
C PHE A 37 11.31 4.66 -2.72
N PRO A 38 11.38 5.38 -3.86
CA PRO A 38 11.99 6.71 -3.93
C PRO A 38 11.25 7.82 -3.18
N MET A 39 10.02 7.58 -2.69
CA MET A 39 9.19 8.55 -1.99
C MET A 39 9.65 8.75 -0.53
N LYS A 40 10.81 9.38 -0.36
CA LYS A 40 11.50 9.52 0.94
C LYS A 40 10.68 10.23 2.02
N SER A 41 9.66 11.02 1.68
CA SER A 41 8.81 11.70 2.67
C SER A 41 7.52 10.95 3.00
N LEU A 42 7.18 9.87 2.28
CA LEU A 42 5.89 9.20 2.41
C LEU A 42 5.84 8.45 3.75
N GLY A 43 4.96 8.89 4.64
CA GLY A 43 4.73 8.30 5.96
C GLY A 43 3.46 7.47 6.06
N TYR A 44 2.49 7.73 5.19
CA TYR A 44 1.16 7.12 5.21
C TYR A 44 0.69 6.73 3.81
N LEU A 45 0.28 5.47 3.64
CA LEU A 45 -0.29 4.94 2.41
C LEU A 45 -1.60 4.23 2.70
N ASP A 46 -2.69 4.73 2.11
CA ASP A 46 -4.02 4.15 2.24
C ASP A 46 -4.45 3.48 0.94
N LEU A 47 -4.57 2.15 0.99
CA LEU A 47 -4.99 1.28 -0.11
C LEU A 47 -6.30 0.56 0.24
N ARG A 48 -7.10 1.08 1.16
CA ARG A 48 -8.37 0.44 1.56
C ARG A 48 -9.31 0.23 0.38
N PHE A 49 -10.15 -0.79 0.45
CA PHE A 49 -11.20 -1.03 -0.54
C PHE A 49 -10.65 -1.06 -1.98
N ASN A 50 -9.57 -1.81 -2.18
CA ASN A 50 -9.01 -2.13 -3.49
C ASN A 50 -9.19 -3.63 -3.75
N GLN A 51 -8.59 -4.14 -4.82
CA GLN A 51 -8.63 -5.55 -5.20
C GLN A 51 -7.27 -6.23 -5.06
N ILE A 52 -6.44 -5.76 -4.13
CA ILE A 52 -5.11 -6.34 -3.91
C ILE A 52 -5.32 -7.78 -3.42
N ARG A 53 -4.74 -8.75 -4.13
CA ARG A 53 -4.86 -10.18 -3.77
C ARG A 53 -3.60 -10.74 -3.14
N GLN A 54 -2.45 -10.12 -3.42
CA GLN A 54 -1.15 -10.59 -2.98
C GLN A 54 -0.26 -9.45 -2.49
N LEU A 55 0.52 -9.74 -1.45
CA LEU A 55 1.61 -8.90 -0.95
C LEU A 55 2.95 -9.53 -1.36
N PRO A 56 3.72 -8.91 -2.27
CA PRO A 56 5.00 -9.46 -2.67
C PRO A 56 5.98 -9.39 -1.50
N MET A 57 6.67 -10.50 -1.20
CA MET A 57 7.71 -10.53 -0.15
C MET A 57 8.88 -9.60 -0.47
N GLN A 58 9.10 -9.31 -1.75
CA GLN A 58 10.14 -8.39 -2.23
C GLN A 58 9.70 -6.92 -2.21
N TRP A 59 8.49 -6.59 -1.76
CA TRP A 59 8.06 -5.20 -1.68
C TRP A 59 8.91 -4.43 -0.66
N VAL A 60 9.53 -3.35 -1.13
CA VAL A 60 10.36 -2.48 -0.31
C VAL A 60 9.58 -1.22 0.02
N ALA A 61 9.26 -1.05 1.30
CA ALA A 61 8.58 0.15 1.77
C ALA A 61 9.44 1.41 1.53
N PRO A 62 8.83 2.57 1.24
CA PRO A 62 9.52 3.84 1.29
C PRO A 62 10.16 4.05 2.68
N PRO A 63 11.35 4.66 2.78
CA PRO A 63 12.12 4.71 4.03
C PRO A 63 11.39 5.34 5.23
N MET A 64 10.50 6.30 4.98
CA MET A 64 9.73 6.98 6.04
C MET A 64 8.34 6.40 6.25
N LEU A 65 7.94 5.36 5.51
CA LEU A 65 6.59 4.83 5.59
C LEU A 65 6.38 4.16 6.95
N ARG A 66 5.40 4.65 7.70
CA ARG A 66 5.04 4.14 9.04
C ARG A 66 3.70 3.45 9.07
N TYR A 67 2.80 3.80 8.16
CA TYR A 67 1.45 3.26 8.14
C TYR A 67 1.03 2.84 6.74
N LEU A 68 0.52 1.62 6.64
CA LEU A 68 -0.03 1.04 5.43
C LEU A 68 -1.43 0.48 5.75
N ASP A 69 -2.45 1.02 5.11
CA ASP A 69 -3.82 0.54 5.28
C ASP A 69 -4.23 -0.35 4.11
N LEU A 70 -4.55 -1.61 4.41
CA LEU A 70 -4.95 -2.62 3.43
C LEU A 70 -6.35 -3.17 3.70
N ARG A 71 -7.12 -2.57 4.62
CA ARG A 71 -8.47 -3.06 4.98
C ARG A 71 -9.39 -3.11 3.76
N GLY A 72 -10.19 -4.17 3.67
CA GLY A 72 -11.09 -4.38 2.54
C GLY A 72 -10.42 -4.68 1.21
N ASN A 73 -9.26 -5.34 1.25
CA ASN A 73 -8.68 -6.01 0.10
C ASN A 73 -8.82 -7.54 0.25
N PRO A 74 -9.05 -8.29 -0.85
CA PRO A 74 -9.27 -9.73 -0.83
C PRO A 74 -7.99 -10.57 -0.68
N MET A 75 -7.03 -10.13 0.16
CA MET A 75 -5.78 -10.86 0.43
C MET A 75 -5.98 -11.88 1.55
N GLU A 76 -5.20 -12.96 1.50
CA GLU A 76 -5.21 -13.97 2.56
C GLU A 76 -4.53 -13.45 3.84
N LYS A 77 -5.17 -13.68 5.00
CA LYS A 77 -4.64 -13.30 6.32
C LYS A 77 -3.24 -13.84 6.57
N ALA A 78 -2.97 -15.09 6.15
CA ALA A 78 -1.66 -15.72 6.34
C ALA A 78 -0.55 -14.91 5.68
N GLN A 79 -0.78 -14.43 4.45
CA GLN A 79 0.17 -13.59 3.73
C GLN A 79 0.34 -12.21 4.39
N VAL A 80 -0.74 -11.59 4.88
CA VAL A 80 -0.66 -10.32 5.61
C VAL A 80 0.16 -10.46 6.89
N ASN A 81 -0.01 -11.56 7.62
CA ASN A 81 0.74 -11.82 8.84
C ASN A 81 2.23 -12.08 8.56
N ALA A 82 2.55 -12.83 7.50
CA ALA A 82 3.93 -13.00 7.05
C ALA A 82 4.56 -11.66 6.65
N PHE A 83 3.82 -10.83 5.92
CA PHE A 83 4.26 -9.50 5.50
C PHE A 83 4.51 -8.56 6.69
N LYS A 84 3.61 -8.55 7.69
CA LYS A 84 3.80 -7.81 8.96
C LYS A 84 5.07 -8.24 9.69
N LYS A 85 5.37 -9.55 9.70
CA LYS A 85 6.60 -10.08 10.31
C LYS A 85 7.85 -9.67 9.53
N ALA A 86 7.78 -9.61 8.20
CA ALA A 86 8.90 -9.18 7.35
C ALA A 86 9.17 -7.67 7.43
N GLN A 87 8.15 -6.86 7.74
CA GLN A 87 8.22 -5.40 7.86
C GLN A 87 7.77 -4.93 9.26
N PRO A 88 8.48 -5.32 10.34
CA PRO A 88 8.04 -5.06 11.73
C PRO A 88 7.97 -3.56 12.08
N GLN A 89 8.71 -2.71 11.36
CA GLN A 89 8.70 -1.26 11.49
C GLN A 89 7.45 -0.59 10.91
N LEU A 90 6.68 -1.32 10.08
CA LEU A 90 5.52 -0.81 9.38
C LEU A 90 4.22 -1.21 10.09
N LYS A 91 3.40 -0.24 10.46
CA LYS A 91 2.06 -0.51 10.99
C LYS A 91 1.13 -0.83 9.83
N VAL A 92 0.80 -2.11 9.68
CA VAL A 92 -0.12 -2.58 8.62
C VAL A 92 -1.51 -2.81 9.21
N ALA A 93 -2.50 -2.05 8.75
CA ALA A 93 -3.90 -2.27 9.08
C ALA A 93 -4.55 -3.24 8.10
N PHE A 94 -5.23 -4.25 8.63
CA PHE A 94 -5.96 -5.27 7.88
C PHE A 94 -7.14 -5.74 8.73
N SER A 95 -8.29 -5.98 8.09
CA SER A 95 -9.50 -6.48 8.73
C SER A 95 -10.11 -7.54 7.82
N GLU A 96 -10.40 -8.70 8.39
CA GLU A 96 -11.32 -9.67 7.80
C GLU A 96 -12.73 -9.10 7.98
N TYR A 97 -13.51 -9.07 6.90
CA TYR A 97 -14.95 -8.87 7.01
C TYR A 97 -15.61 -10.18 7.42
#